data_AF-A0A168M0F1-F1
#
_entry.id   AF-A0A168M0F1-F1
#
_cell.length_a   1.000
_cell.length_b   1.000
_cell.length_c   1.000
_cell.angle_alpha   90.00
_cell.angle_beta   90.00
_cell.angle_gamma   90.00
#
_symmetry.space_group_name_H-M   'P 1'
#
loop_
_entity.id
_entity.type
_entity.pdbx_description
1 polymer ?
#
loop_
_entity_poly.entity_id
_entity_poly.type
_entity_poly.pdbx_seq_one_letter_code
_entity_poly.pdbx_strand_id
1 'polypeptide(L)'
;MTKKRAVTFKPYIKTRYAYEKLRVCRHCQQFTVLWEAECSQCGKSTLVPIRERVTAKVKRTMLNERLIALFIGLVAIYFGQTFLQMILSAAAAILLIALLWFVQRRMLPFEVPSEMETLFEQEQPRIIEDIKRNRKLAVAALKDDELLTYEMLREISTFVQNDKIRLQQVVLLQSFVLRKDMDLRVEPLLIDSFDTDLAAYIGEVAKVQRELIKNSSIRYILAYEAHILEMENGVEILSSVAGAAIRLKKYVEAYPEFIRRYARNIPKDRFLRLYRMIQQHPESYWGNLAEEVAVIRRERYEWDSDF
;
A
#
# COMPACT_ATOMS: atom_id res chain seq x y z
N MET A 1 5.30 -14.43 -28.00
CA MET A 1 5.80 -13.87 -26.73
C MET A 1 6.30 -12.45 -26.98
N THR A 2 5.62 -11.45 -26.44
CA THR A 2 6.12 -10.07 -26.41
C THR A 2 7.39 -10.01 -25.58
N LYS A 3 8.44 -9.37 -26.12
CA LYS A 3 9.73 -9.25 -25.44
C LYS A 3 9.56 -8.36 -24.20
N LYS A 4 9.78 -8.91 -23.01
CA LYS A 4 9.69 -8.16 -21.75
C LYS A 4 10.64 -6.95 -21.76
N ARG A 5 10.14 -5.80 -21.31
CA ARG A 5 10.89 -4.53 -21.24
C ARG A 5 11.62 -4.42 -19.90
N ALA A 6 12.91 -4.05 -19.94
CA ALA A 6 13.62 -3.66 -18.74
C ALA A 6 13.16 -2.24 -18.31
N VAL A 7 12.70 -2.11 -17.07
CA VAL A 7 12.20 -0.85 -16.51
C VAL A 7 12.77 -0.60 -15.12
N THR A 8 12.55 0.61 -14.61
CA THR A 8 12.84 1.00 -13.22
C THR A 8 11.61 1.71 -12.68
N PHE A 9 11.00 1.14 -11.64
CA PHE A 9 9.84 1.75 -11.00
C PHE A 9 10.26 2.92 -10.13
N LYS A 10 9.44 3.98 -10.13
CA LYS A 10 9.52 5.02 -9.12
C LYS A 10 9.38 4.41 -7.73
N PRO A 11 10.18 4.83 -6.74
CA PRO A 11 10.00 4.40 -5.35
C PRO A 11 8.59 4.71 -4.87
N TYR A 12 7.89 3.71 -4.33
CA TYR A 12 6.56 3.94 -3.80
C TYR A 12 6.64 4.47 -2.36
N ILE A 13 5.96 5.57 -2.12
CA ILE A 13 5.85 6.15 -0.79
C ILE A 13 4.75 5.40 -0.04
N LYS A 14 5.12 4.63 0.99
CA LYS A 14 4.17 3.97 1.89
C LYS A 14 3.63 5.00 2.87
N THR A 15 2.32 5.18 2.88
CA THR A 15 1.62 6.06 3.80
C THR A 15 0.95 5.23 4.90
N ARG A 16 0.82 5.80 6.10
CA ARG A 16 0.12 5.13 7.20
C ARG A 16 -1.38 5.11 6.93
N TYR A 17 -1.88 6.18 6.33
CA TYR A 17 -3.28 6.35 5.96
C TYR A 17 -3.42 6.65 4.47
N ALA A 18 -4.47 6.13 3.84
CA ALA A 18 -4.71 6.33 2.40
C ALA A 18 -4.91 7.81 2.03
N TYR A 19 -5.53 8.58 2.93
CA TYR A 19 -5.78 10.01 2.70
C TYR A 19 -4.50 10.85 2.60
N GLU A 20 -3.35 10.37 3.09
CA GLU A 20 -2.09 11.13 3.03
C GLU A 20 -1.63 11.36 1.59
N LYS A 21 -2.06 10.49 0.66
CA LYS A 21 -1.80 10.66 -0.77
C LYS A 21 -2.81 11.55 -1.48
N LEU A 22 -3.95 11.81 -0.85
CA LEU A 22 -5.02 12.58 -1.44
C LEU A 22 -4.64 14.06 -1.45
N ARG A 23 -4.63 14.63 -2.65
CA ARG A 23 -4.42 16.05 -2.90
C ARG A 23 -5.65 16.65 -3.53
N VAL A 24 -5.80 17.95 -3.37
CA VAL A 24 -6.90 18.72 -3.94
C VAL A 24 -6.37 19.99 -4.59
N CYS A 25 -6.91 20.31 -5.77
CA CYS A 25 -6.59 21.53 -6.47
C CYS A 25 -7.27 22.73 -5.80
N ARG A 26 -6.52 23.78 -5.44
CA ARG A 26 -7.13 25.01 -4.86
C ARG A 26 -8.04 25.73 -5.85
N HIS A 27 -7.79 25.60 -7.15
CA HIS A 27 -8.54 26.29 -8.18
C HIS A 27 -9.85 25.56 -8.55
N CYS A 28 -9.76 24.36 -9.15
CA CYS A 28 -10.95 23.62 -9.61
C CYS A 28 -11.55 22.67 -8.57
N GLN A 29 -10.93 22.56 -7.39
CA GLN A 29 -11.43 21.71 -6.30
C GLN A 29 -11.47 20.22 -6.63
N GLN A 30 -10.78 19.78 -7.68
CA GLN A 30 -10.66 18.37 -8.05
C GLN A 30 -9.68 17.64 -7.12
N PHE A 31 -10.07 16.44 -6.71
CA PHE A 31 -9.25 15.53 -5.94
C PHE A 31 -8.36 14.65 -6.84
N THR A 32 -7.14 14.38 -6.40
CA THR A 32 -6.24 13.46 -7.09
C THR A 32 -5.34 12.70 -6.12
N VAL A 33 -5.02 11.46 -6.49
CA VAL A 33 -4.03 10.60 -5.82
C VAL A 33 -2.75 10.46 -6.64
N LEU A 34 -2.74 10.94 -7.89
CA LEU A 34 -1.64 10.81 -8.85
C LEU A 34 -0.55 11.85 -8.57
N TRP A 35 0.74 11.47 -8.57
CA TRP A 35 1.91 12.31 -8.19
C TRP A 35 2.20 13.52 -9.07
N GLU A 36 1.34 13.84 -10.02
CA GLU A 36 1.48 15.00 -10.91
C GLU A 36 1.61 16.30 -10.10
N ALA A 37 2.41 17.24 -10.64
CA ALA A 37 2.58 18.57 -10.07
C ALA A 37 1.42 19.50 -10.45
N GLU A 38 0.86 19.28 -11.63
CA GLU A 38 -0.23 20.07 -12.19
C GLU A 38 -1.55 19.32 -12.09
N CYS A 39 -2.64 20.07 -11.97
CA CYS A 39 -3.96 19.48 -11.97
C CYS A 39 -4.36 19.07 -13.39
N SER A 40 -4.62 17.78 -13.59
CA SER A 40 -5.06 17.21 -14.88
C SER A 40 -6.34 17.81 -15.48
N GLN A 41 -7.14 18.56 -14.70
CA GLN A 41 -8.33 19.24 -15.20
C GLN A 41 -8.10 20.71 -15.59
N CYS A 42 -7.27 21.45 -14.84
CA CYS A 42 -7.10 22.90 -15.05
C CYS A 42 -5.68 23.33 -15.41
N GLY A 43 -4.72 22.41 -15.46
CA GLY A 43 -3.31 22.66 -15.77
C GLY A 43 -2.55 23.48 -14.72
N LYS A 44 -3.20 23.91 -13.62
CA LYS A 44 -2.55 24.75 -12.60
C LYS A 44 -1.79 23.92 -11.58
N SER A 45 -0.59 24.35 -11.24
CA SER A 45 0.27 23.77 -10.18
C SER A 45 -0.21 24.18 -8.76
N THR A 46 -1.47 23.90 -8.44
CA THR A 46 -2.11 24.31 -7.17
C THR A 46 -2.63 23.13 -6.35
N LEU A 47 -2.04 21.95 -6.56
CA LEU A 47 -2.35 20.72 -5.83
C LEU A 47 -1.74 20.77 -4.44
N VAL A 48 -2.57 20.58 -3.41
CA VAL A 48 -2.18 20.65 -2.00
C VAL A 48 -2.68 19.40 -1.26
N PRO A 49 -1.90 18.80 -0.36
CA PRO A 49 -2.35 17.69 0.47
C PRO A 49 -3.63 18.03 1.24
N ILE A 50 -4.57 17.08 1.31
CA ILE A 50 -5.86 17.32 1.96
C ILE A 50 -5.70 17.73 3.43
N ARG A 51 -4.72 17.14 4.13
CA ARG A 51 -4.40 17.45 5.52
C ARG A 51 -3.96 18.90 5.70
N GLU A 52 -3.14 19.43 4.80
CA GLU A 52 -2.70 20.83 4.85
C GLU A 52 -3.87 21.79 4.63
N ARG A 53 -4.78 21.45 3.71
CA ARG A 53 -5.98 22.23 3.47
C ARG A 53 -6.88 22.28 4.70
N VAL A 54 -7.15 21.13 5.32
CA VAL A 54 -8.00 21.08 6.53
C VAL A 54 -7.32 21.81 7.68
N THR A 55 -6.01 21.62 7.88
CA THR A 55 -5.24 22.35 8.90
C THR A 55 -5.32 23.86 8.68
N ALA A 56 -5.23 24.33 7.44
CA ALA A 56 -5.36 25.75 7.13
C ALA A 56 -6.79 26.26 7.40
N LYS A 57 -7.82 25.46 7.15
CA LYS A 57 -9.22 25.79 7.47
C LYS A 57 -9.41 25.94 8.98
N VAL A 58 -8.99 24.95 9.77
CA VAL A 58 -9.07 24.97 11.25
C VAL A 58 -8.31 26.18 11.83
N LYS A 59 -7.08 26.44 11.36
CA LYS A 59 -6.31 27.62 11.80
C LYS A 59 -7.00 28.94 11.49
N ARG A 60 -7.70 29.06 10.36
CA ARG A 60 -8.48 30.26 10.01
C ARG A 60 -9.68 30.42 10.92
N THR A 61 -10.40 29.34 11.22
CA THR A 61 -11.52 29.36 12.18
C THR A 61 -11.03 29.81 13.57
N MET A 62 -9.94 29.22 14.08
CA MET A 62 -9.33 29.63 15.35
C MET A 62 -8.88 31.09 15.35
N LEU A 63 -8.36 31.61 14.22
CA LEU A 63 -7.98 33.02 14.09
C LEU A 63 -9.22 33.93 14.14
N ASN A 64 -10.29 33.57 13.44
CA ASN A 64 -11.54 34.32 13.45
C ASN A 64 -12.14 34.38 14.86
N GLU A 65 -12.13 33.27 15.60
CA GLU A 65 -12.55 33.24 17.02
C GLU A 65 -11.73 34.19 17.89
N ARG A 66 -10.41 34.26 17.69
CA ARG A 66 -9.53 35.22 18.40
C ARG A 66 -9.85 36.67 18.04
N LEU A 67 -10.13 36.96 16.77
CA LEU A 67 -10.51 38.29 16.32
C LEU A 67 -11.85 38.72 16.94
N ILE A 68 -12.82 37.80 17.04
CA ILE A 68 -14.10 38.03 17.72
C ILE A 68 -13.86 38.30 19.22
N ALA A 69 -13.03 37.48 19.89
CA ALA A 69 -12.70 37.70 21.30
C ALA A 69 -12.00 39.05 21.55
N LEU A 70 -11.09 39.44 20.65
CA LEU A 70 -10.43 40.75 20.69
C LEU A 70 -11.43 41.90 20.48
N PHE A 71 -12.36 41.76 19.53
CA PHE A 71 -13.41 42.75 19.31
C PHE A 71 -14.31 42.91 20.55
N ILE A 72 -14.75 41.82 21.18
CA ILE A 72 -15.53 41.85 22.42
C ILE A 72 -14.74 42.55 23.54
N GLY A 73 -13.44 42.25 23.66
CA GLY A 73 -12.56 42.92 24.62
C GLY A 73 -12.46 44.43 24.40
N LEU A 74 -12.33 44.88 23.15
CA LEU A 74 -12.30 46.31 22.80
C LEU A 74 -13.62 47.01 23.11
N VAL A 75 -14.75 46.36 22.81
CA VAL A 75 -16.08 46.87 23.16
C VAL A 75 -16.24 47.01 24.68
N ALA A 76 -15.80 46.02 25.46
CA ALA A 76 -15.85 46.07 26.91
C ALA A 76 -15.00 47.21 27.51
N ILE A 77 -13.86 47.53 26.90
CA ILE A 77 -13.03 48.68 27.28
C ILE A 77 -13.74 50.00 26.96
N TYR A 78 -14.36 50.10 25.78
CA TYR A 78 -15.07 51.32 25.35
C TYR A 78 -16.25 51.69 26.25
N PHE A 79 -16.98 50.70 26.77
CA PHE A 79 -18.10 50.92 27.70
C PHE A 79 -17.68 51.11 29.16
N GLY A 80 -16.38 51.09 29.49
CA GLY A 80 -15.89 51.35 30.84
C GLY A 80 -16.12 52.82 31.24
N GLN A 81 -16.86 53.06 32.33
CA GLN A 81 -17.20 54.42 32.78
C GLN A 81 -16.06 55.09 33.58
N THR A 82 -15.13 54.29 34.10
CA THR A 82 -14.00 54.76 34.92
C THR A 82 -12.68 54.19 34.41
N PHE A 83 -11.58 54.93 34.60
CA PHE A 83 -10.23 54.47 34.25
C PHE A 83 -9.88 53.11 34.87
N LEU A 84 -10.30 52.88 36.13
CA LEU A 84 -10.11 51.59 36.80
C LEU A 84 -10.86 50.44 36.10
N GLN A 85 -12.11 50.67 35.69
CA GLN A 85 -12.89 49.67 34.95
C GLN A 85 -12.28 49.36 33.58
N MET A 86 -11.75 50.37 32.88
CA MET A 86 -11.07 50.18 31.59
C MET A 86 -9.79 49.34 31.73
N ILE A 87 -9.00 49.58 32.78
CA ILE A 87 -7.77 48.80 33.04
C ILE A 87 -8.11 47.35 33.39
N LEU A 88 -9.11 47.15 34.26
CA LEU A 88 -9.54 45.80 34.66
C LEU A 88 -10.12 45.03 33.48
N SER A 89 -10.92 45.66 32.61
CA SER A 89 -11.45 45.01 31.42
C SER A 89 -10.37 44.67 30.40
N ALA A 90 -9.38 45.55 30.21
CA ALA A 90 -8.22 45.28 29.36
C ALA A 90 -7.40 44.09 29.88
N ALA A 91 -7.08 44.06 31.18
CA ALA A 91 -6.35 42.95 31.79
C ALA A 91 -7.10 41.63 31.66
N ALA A 92 -8.42 41.63 31.90
CA ALA A 92 -9.26 40.46 31.74
C ALA A 92 -9.31 39.97 30.28
N ALA A 93 -9.46 40.88 29.31
CA ALA A 93 -9.48 40.54 27.90
C ALA A 93 -8.16 39.89 27.44
N ILE A 94 -7.01 40.45 27.85
CA ILE A 94 -5.69 39.88 27.54
C ILE A 94 -5.55 38.48 28.13
N LEU A 95 -5.96 38.29 29.39
CA LEU A 95 -5.88 36.99 30.06
C LEU A 95 -6.76 35.94 29.38
N LEU A 96 -7.99 36.30 29.00
CA LEU A 96 -8.91 35.41 28.28
C LEU A 96 -8.40 35.05 26.88
N ILE A 97 -7.84 36.01 26.13
CA ILE A 97 -7.25 35.76 24.81
C ILE A 97 -6.03 34.83 24.92
N ALA A 98 -5.17 35.04 25.93
CA ALA A 98 -4.02 34.18 26.19
C ALA A 98 -4.45 32.75 26.54
N LEU A 99 -5.49 32.60 27.37
CA LEU A 99 -6.08 31.30 27.72
C LEU A 99 -6.67 30.62 26.48
N LEU A 100 -7.45 31.35 25.67
CA LEU A 100 -8.03 30.83 24.41
C LEU A 100 -6.94 30.35 23.45
N TRP A 101 -5.87 31.13 23.28
CA TRP A 101 -4.73 30.76 22.45
C TRP A 101 -4.06 29.48 22.94
N PHE A 102 -3.88 29.33 24.25
CA PHE A 102 -3.30 28.13 24.86
C PHE A 102 -4.19 26.89 24.62
N VAL A 103 -5.50 27.01 24.85
CA VAL A 103 -6.46 25.93 24.63
C VAL A 103 -6.50 25.51 23.16
N GLN A 104 -6.64 26.46 22.24
CA GLN A 104 -6.66 26.17 20.80
C GLN A 104 -5.37 25.51 20.31
N ARG A 105 -4.20 25.92 20.82
CA ARG A 105 -2.92 25.27 20.49
C ARG A 105 -2.89 23.80 20.93
N ARG A 106 -3.51 23.49 22.06
CA ARG A 106 -3.62 22.12 22.59
C ARG A 106 -4.70 21.28 21.88
N MET A 107 -5.76 21.93 21.38
CA MET A 107 -6.88 21.29 20.69
C MET A 107 -6.66 21.04 19.20
N LEU A 108 -5.78 21.82 18.54
CA LEU A 108 -5.45 21.66 17.11
C LEU A 108 -5.17 20.21 16.66
N PRO A 109 -4.38 19.37 17.38
CA PRO A 109 -4.17 17.97 16.98
C PRO A 109 -5.45 17.11 17.01
N PHE A 110 -6.50 17.51 17.73
CA PHE A 110 -7.78 16.80 17.83
C PHE A 110 -8.84 17.35 16.88
N GLU A 111 -8.88 18.66 16.65
CA GLU A 111 -9.82 19.29 15.73
C GLU A 111 -9.53 18.94 14.26
N VAL A 112 -8.25 18.83 13.88
CA VAL A 112 -7.89 18.51 12.48
C VAL A 112 -8.44 17.15 12.03
N PRO A 113 -8.27 16.05 12.78
CA PRO A 113 -8.91 14.77 12.43
C PRO A 113 -10.44 14.83 12.36
N SER A 114 -11.10 15.52 13.30
CA SER A 114 -12.56 15.65 13.30
C SER A 114 -13.07 16.42 12.07
N GLU A 115 -12.42 17.53 11.71
CA GLU A 115 -12.79 18.28 10.51
C GLU A 115 -12.48 17.49 9.23
N MET A 116 -11.46 16.63 9.25
CA MET A 116 -11.18 15.72 8.13
C MET A 116 -12.30 14.69 7.96
N GLU A 117 -12.83 14.12 9.03
CA GLU A 117 -13.94 13.17 9.00
C GLU A 117 -15.19 13.82 8.38
N THR A 118 -15.58 15.01 8.88
CA THR A 118 -16.68 15.79 8.31
C THR A 118 -16.48 16.09 6.82
N LEU A 119 -15.26 16.45 6.41
CA LEU A 119 -14.95 16.68 4.99
C LEU A 119 -15.12 15.39 4.17
N PHE A 120 -14.67 14.25 4.69
CA PHE A 120 -14.81 12.98 3.98
C PHE A 120 -16.26 12.55 3.85
N GLU A 121 -17.10 12.77 4.86
CA GLU A 121 -18.54 12.47 4.79
C GLU A 121 -19.24 13.35 3.75
N GLN A 122 -18.92 14.64 3.71
CA GLN A 122 -19.57 15.60 2.80
C GLN A 122 -19.09 15.45 1.35
N GLU A 123 -17.79 15.25 1.13
CA GLU A 123 -17.18 15.23 -0.20
C GLU A 123 -16.95 13.81 -0.73
N GLN A 124 -17.41 12.77 -0.02
CA GLN A 124 -17.21 11.36 -0.42
C GLN A 124 -17.60 11.08 -1.88
N PRO A 125 -18.80 11.47 -2.36
CA PRO A 125 -19.23 11.15 -3.71
C PRO A 125 -18.32 11.76 -4.76
N ARG A 126 -17.87 13.00 -4.50
CA ARG A 126 -16.97 13.75 -5.38
C ARG A 126 -15.57 13.14 -5.41
N ILE A 127 -15.04 12.75 -4.25
CA ILE A 127 -13.74 12.06 -4.16
C ILE A 127 -13.78 10.77 -4.99
N ILE A 128 -14.86 9.99 -4.89
CA ILE A 128 -15.03 8.75 -5.67
C ILE A 128 -15.07 9.05 -7.17
N GLU A 129 -15.82 10.06 -7.60
CA GLU A 129 -15.91 10.46 -9.01
C GLU A 129 -14.56 10.92 -9.58
N ASP A 130 -13.85 11.76 -8.83
CA ASP A 130 -12.54 12.27 -9.22
C ASP A 130 -11.49 11.15 -9.29
N ILE A 131 -11.55 10.15 -8.40
CA ILE A 131 -10.67 8.98 -8.49
C ILE A 131 -11.04 8.09 -9.69
N LYS A 132 -12.33 7.93 -10.01
CA LYS A 132 -12.75 7.25 -11.26
C LYS A 132 -12.18 7.97 -12.48
N ARG A 133 -12.08 9.31 -12.45
CA ARG A 133 -11.44 10.10 -13.50
C ARG A 133 -9.94 9.83 -13.57
N ASN A 134 -9.23 9.78 -12.43
CA ASN A 134 -7.81 9.40 -12.40
C ASN A 134 -7.56 8.01 -13.02
N ARG A 135 -8.47 7.06 -12.79
CA ARG A 135 -8.41 5.75 -13.46
C ARG A 135 -8.56 5.87 -14.98
N LYS A 136 -9.50 6.68 -15.47
CA LYS A 136 -9.66 6.92 -16.92
C LYS A 136 -8.39 7.53 -17.52
N LEU A 137 -7.75 8.45 -16.81
CA LEU A 137 -6.46 9.03 -17.22
C LEU A 137 -5.37 7.95 -17.30
N ALA A 138 -5.26 7.09 -16.28
CA ALA A 138 -4.30 5.99 -16.28
C ALA A 138 -4.51 5.03 -17.46
N VAL A 139 -5.76 4.68 -17.74
CA VAL A 139 -6.11 3.81 -18.88
C VAL A 139 -5.85 4.50 -20.22
N ALA A 140 -6.05 5.81 -20.33
CA ALA A 140 -5.72 6.56 -21.54
C ALA A 140 -4.20 6.56 -21.82
N ALA A 141 -3.39 6.69 -20.76
CA ALA A 141 -1.93 6.65 -20.84
C ALA A 141 -1.37 5.29 -21.30
N LEU A 142 -2.18 4.22 -21.26
CA LEU A 142 -1.76 2.86 -21.62
C LEU A 142 -1.24 2.77 -23.06
N LYS A 143 -1.79 3.58 -23.96
CA LYS A 143 -1.38 3.62 -25.37
C LYS A 143 0.02 4.20 -25.55
N ASP A 144 0.43 5.07 -24.64
CA ASP A 144 1.66 5.86 -24.76
C ASP A 144 2.78 5.25 -23.91
N ASP A 145 2.50 4.84 -22.67
CA ASP A 145 3.48 4.22 -21.79
C ASP A 145 2.86 3.29 -20.73
N GLU A 146 3.09 1.99 -20.89
CA GLU A 146 2.67 0.94 -19.94
C GLU A 146 3.24 1.15 -18.53
N LEU A 147 4.48 1.67 -18.42
CA LEU A 147 5.12 1.92 -17.12
C LEU A 147 4.40 3.02 -16.35
N LEU A 148 4.12 4.14 -17.03
CA LEU A 148 3.35 5.23 -16.47
C LEU A 148 1.97 4.75 -16.01
N THR A 149 1.26 3.99 -16.83
CA THR A 149 -0.04 3.41 -16.45
C THR A 149 0.07 2.53 -15.23
N TYR A 150 1.07 1.64 -15.16
CA TYR A 150 1.28 0.79 -13.99
C TYR A 150 1.48 1.63 -12.72
N GLU A 151 2.32 2.66 -12.77
CA GLU A 151 2.58 3.53 -11.64
C GLU A 151 1.34 4.32 -11.21
N MET A 152 0.54 4.81 -12.16
CA MET A 152 -0.71 5.54 -11.88
C MET A 152 -1.72 4.62 -11.19
N LEU A 153 -1.90 3.39 -11.71
CA LEU A 153 -2.76 2.39 -11.08
C LEU A 153 -2.25 1.99 -9.70
N ARG A 154 -0.92 1.91 -9.51
CA ARG A 154 -0.30 1.65 -8.21
C ARG A 154 -0.63 2.72 -7.19
N GLU A 155 -0.63 3.99 -7.56
CA GLU A 155 -1.09 5.05 -6.64
C GLU A 155 -2.59 4.97 -6.36
N ILE A 156 -3.42 4.76 -7.38
CA ILE A 156 -4.88 4.63 -7.23
C ILE A 156 -5.24 3.46 -6.30
N SER A 157 -4.51 2.34 -6.39
CA SER A 157 -4.72 1.16 -5.55
C SER A 157 -4.51 1.40 -4.05
N THR A 158 -3.85 2.51 -3.67
CA THR A 158 -3.75 2.93 -2.26
C THR A 158 -5.11 3.31 -1.69
N PHE A 159 -6.00 3.85 -2.53
CA PHE A 159 -7.29 4.41 -2.12
C PHE A 159 -8.47 3.53 -2.55
N VAL A 160 -8.38 2.88 -3.72
CA VAL A 160 -9.45 2.04 -4.26
C VAL A 160 -8.95 0.61 -4.41
N GLN A 161 -9.43 -0.26 -3.53
CA GLN A 161 -9.21 -1.70 -3.64
C GLN A 161 -10.27 -2.31 -4.55
N ASN A 162 -9.89 -2.68 -5.77
CA ASN A 162 -10.79 -3.25 -6.75
C ASN A 162 -10.03 -4.28 -7.59
N ASP A 163 -10.60 -5.47 -7.73
CA ASP A 163 -9.97 -6.57 -8.47
C ASP A 163 -9.70 -6.22 -9.93
N LYS A 164 -10.54 -5.39 -10.57
CA LYS A 164 -10.27 -4.91 -11.94
C LYS A 164 -9.01 -4.08 -12.02
N ILE A 165 -8.69 -3.28 -11.00
CA ILE A 165 -7.45 -2.48 -10.95
C ILE A 165 -6.27 -3.40 -10.69
N ARG A 166 -6.41 -4.34 -9.74
CA ARG A 166 -5.38 -5.33 -9.42
C ARG A 166 -4.99 -6.17 -10.64
N LEU A 167 -5.98 -6.69 -11.36
CA LEU A 167 -5.77 -7.44 -12.60
C LEU A 167 -5.07 -6.60 -13.66
N GLN A 168 -5.50 -5.34 -13.88
CA GLN A 168 -4.81 -4.44 -14.82
C GLN A 168 -3.34 -4.23 -14.44
N GLN A 169 -3.03 -4.10 -13.15
CA GLN A 169 -1.64 -3.99 -12.68
C GLN A 169 -0.85 -5.27 -12.93
N VAL A 170 -1.45 -6.44 -12.68
CA VAL A 170 -0.82 -7.75 -12.89
C VAL A 170 -0.50 -7.97 -14.37
N VAL A 171 -1.45 -7.68 -15.27
CA VAL A 171 -1.24 -7.75 -16.73
C VAL A 171 -0.08 -6.86 -17.15
N LEU A 172 0.00 -5.62 -16.65
CA LEU A 172 1.11 -4.71 -16.95
C LEU A 172 2.45 -5.23 -16.43
N LEU A 173 2.46 -5.88 -15.27
CA LEU A 173 3.68 -6.47 -14.71
C LEU A 173 4.25 -7.59 -15.59
N GLN A 174 3.41 -8.30 -16.35
CA GLN A 174 3.86 -9.31 -17.31
C GLN A 174 4.66 -8.73 -18.49
N SER A 175 4.48 -7.45 -18.80
CA SER A 175 5.27 -6.76 -19.83
C SER A 175 6.70 -6.41 -19.37
N PHE A 176 7.00 -6.51 -18.07
CA PHE A 176 8.27 -6.06 -17.50
C PHE A 176 9.19 -7.22 -17.09
N VAL A 177 10.50 -7.01 -17.24
CA VAL A 177 11.50 -7.91 -16.65
C VAL A 177 11.56 -7.64 -15.15
N LEU A 178 11.03 -8.55 -14.34
CA LEU A 178 11.02 -8.41 -12.88
C LEU A 178 12.42 -8.64 -12.31
N ARG A 179 12.84 -7.76 -11.39
CA ARG A 179 14.14 -7.85 -10.72
C ARG A 179 14.00 -7.61 -9.22
N LYS A 180 14.98 -8.07 -8.45
CA LYS A 180 14.96 -8.02 -6.98
C LYS A 180 15.10 -6.60 -6.41
N ASP A 181 15.70 -5.69 -7.16
CA ASP A 181 15.87 -4.27 -6.81
C ASP A 181 14.57 -3.46 -6.94
N MET A 182 13.54 -4.01 -7.57
CA MET A 182 12.26 -3.34 -7.77
C MET A 182 11.36 -3.41 -6.52
N ASP A 183 10.51 -2.41 -6.32
CA ASP A 183 9.49 -2.43 -5.26
C ASP A 183 8.27 -3.26 -5.67
N LEU A 184 8.48 -4.57 -5.84
CA LEU A 184 7.47 -5.56 -6.19
C LEU A 184 6.52 -5.84 -5.02
N ARG A 185 5.30 -6.26 -5.35
CA ARG A 185 4.25 -6.54 -4.36
C ARG A 185 3.36 -7.67 -4.81
N VAL A 186 3.00 -8.56 -3.89
CA VAL A 186 2.06 -9.66 -4.16
C VAL A 186 0.76 -9.46 -3.40
N GLU A 187 0.82 -9.33 -2.06
CA GLU A 187 -0.40 -9.28 -1.24
C GLU A 187 -1.46 -8.26 -1.67
N PRO A 188 -1.12 -6.99 -2.01
CA PRO A 188 -2.13 -6.01 -2.42
C PRO A 188 -2.79 -6.33 -3.77
N LEU A 189 -2.14 -7.18 -4.58
CA LEU A 189 -2.60 -7.59 -5.91
C LEU A 189 -3.38 -8.91 -5.88
N LEU A 190 -3.43 -9.59 -4.73
CA LEU A 190 -4.26 -10.78 -4.60
C LEU A 190 -5.73 -10.43 -4.80
N ILE A 191 -6.40 -11.26 -5.58
CA ILE A 191 -7.84 -11.23 -5.81
C ILE A 191 -8.44 -12.54 -5.29
N ASP A 192 -9.76 -12.57 -5.14
CA ASP A 192 -10.44 -13.75 -4.60
C ASP A 192 -10.74 -14.82 -5.66
N SER A 193 -10.62 -14.51 -6.95
CA SER A 193 -10.84 -15.45 -8.05
C SER A 193 -9.53 -15.96 -8.67
N PHE A 194 -9.60 -17.08 -9.40
CA PHE A 194 -8.47 -17.52 -10.20
C PHE A 194 -8.19 -16.54 -11.34
N ASP A 195 -6.92 -16.22 -11.55
CA ASP A 195 -6.43 -15.49 -12.72
C ASP A 195 -5.06 -16.04 -13.14
N THR A 196 -4.91 -16.26 -14.45
CA THR A 196 -3.72 -16.88 -15.03
C THR A 196 -2.51 -15.97 -14.93
N ASP A 197 -2.68 -14.66 -15.19
CA ASP A 197 -1.59 -13.69 -15.14
C ASP A 197 -1.12 -13.47 -13.70
N LEU A 198 -2.02 -13.52 -12.73
CA LEU A 198 -1.70 -13.42 -11.30
C LEU A 198 -0.91 -14.65 -10.84
N ALA A 199 -1.33 -15.86 -11.20
CA ALA A 199 -0.59 -17.08 -10.86
C ALA A 199 0.82 -17.06 -11.49
N ALA A 200 0.94 -16.67 -12.76
CA ALA A 200 2.22 -16.52 -13.44
C ALA A 200 3.11 -15.47 -12.76
N TYR A 201 2.53 -14.31 -12.40
CA TYR A 201 3.24 -13.25 -11.69
C TYR A 201 3.76 -13.71 -10.33
N ILE A 202 2.94 -14.41 -9.53
CA ILE A 202 3.36 -14.98 -8.24
C ILE A 202 4.53 -15.95 -8.44
N GLY A 203 4.48 -16.80 -9.46
CA GLY A 203 5.56 -17.72 -9.81
C GLY A 203 6.87 -17.01 -10.15
N GLU A 204 6.82 -15.94 -10.94
CA GLU A 204 8.00 -15.14 -11.29
C GLU A 204 8.59 -14.41 -10.07
N VAL A 205 7.73 -13.79 -9.25
CA VAL A 205 8.16 -13.15 -7.99
C VAL A 205 8.77 -14.17 -7.04
N ALA A 206 8.26 -15.40 -6.97
CA ALA A 206 8.82 -16.46 -6.14
C ALA A 206 10.25 -16.86 -6.55
N LYS A 207 10.63 -16.64 -7.82
CA LYS A 207 12.01 -16.86 -8.30
C LYS A 207 12.93 -15.70 -7.91
N VAL A 208 12.47 -14.47 -8.08
CA VAL A 208 13.29 -13.26 -7.98
C VAL A 208 13.36 -12.70 -6.54
N GLN A 209 12.23 -12.66 -5.84
CA GLN A 209 12.08 -12.00 -4.54
C GLN A 209 11.21 -12.82 -3.56
N ARG A 210 11.79 -13.92 -3.09
CA ARG A 210 11.15 -14.95 -2.23
C ARG A 210 10.50 -14.40 -0.96
N GLU A 211 11.01 -13.30 -0.40
CA GLU A 211 10.49 -12.67 0.80
C GLU A 211 9.08 -12.09 0.64
N LEU A 212 8.65 -11.81 -0.60
CA LEU A 212 7.30 -11.33 -0.90
C LEU A 212 6.25 -12.44 -0.91
N ILE A 213 6.69 -13.71 -1.02
CA ILE A 213 5.80 -14.86 -0.94
C ILE A 213 5.44 -15.08 0.53
N LYS A 214 4.21 -14.69 0.87
CA LYS A 214 3.65 -14.76 2.21
C LYS A 214 2.54 -15.80 2.28
N ASN A 215 2.02 -15.99 3.49
CA ASN A 215 0.96 -16.96 3.78
C ASN A 215 -0.27 -16.80 2.87
N SER A 216 -0.68 -15.55 2.64
CA SER A 216 -1.78 -15.17 1.76
C SER A 216 -1.55 -15.65 0.32
N SER A 217 -0.35 -15.45 -0.23
CA SER A 217 0.05 -15.91 -1.56
C SER A 217 0.06 -17.44 -1.66
N ILE A 218 0.58 -18.13 -0.64
CA ILE A 218 0.60 -19.61 -0.61
C ILE A 218 -0.84 -20.15 -0.59
N ARG A 219 -1.71 -19.58 0.25
CA ARG A 219 -3.13 -19.96 0.30
C ARG A 219 -3.85 -19.76 -1.03
N TYR A 220 -3.58 -18.66 -1.72
CA TYR A 220 -4.13 -18.40 -3.05
C TYR A 220 -3.70 -19.50 -4.05
N ILE A 221 -2.41 -19.80 -4.09
CA ILE A 221 -1.85 -20.84 -4.97
C ILE A 221 -2.44 -22.22 -4.65
N LEU A 222 -2.61 -22.56 -3.37
CA LEU A 222 -3.23 -23.81 -2.95
C LEU A 222 -4.72 -23.90 -3.31
N ALA A 223 -5.46 -22.80 -3.14
CA ALA A 223 -6.87 -22.76 -3.50
C ALA A 223 -7.11 -23.05 -4.99
N TYR A 224 -6.13 -22.70 -5.84
CA TYR A 224 -6.21 -22.85 -7.29
C TYR A 224 -5.19 -23.82 -7.88
N GLU A 225 -4.64 -24.73 -7.07
CA GLU A 225 -3.56 -25.64 -7.48
C GLU A 225 -3.91 -26.44 -8.75
N ALA A 226 -5.14 -26.96 -8.84
CA ALA A 226 -5.61 -27.70 -10.00
C ALA A 226 -5.61 -26.85 -11.28
N HIS A 227 -6.12 -25.61 -11.21
CA HIS A 227 -6.15 -24.69 -12.35
C HIS A 227 -4.73 -24.28 -12.77
N ILE A 228 -3.83 -24.10 -11.80
CA ILE A 228 -2.43 -23.77 -12.09
C ILE A 228 -1.74 -24.94 -12.79
N LEU A 229 -2.02 -26.19 -12.42
CA LEU A 229 -1.46 -27.37 -13.08
C LEU A 229 -1.86 -27.50 -14.56
N GLU A 230 -3.02 -26.95 -14.95
CA GLU A 230 -3.46 -26.91 -16.34
C GLU A 230 -2.72 -25.86 -17.19
N MET A 231 -1.99 -24.94 -16.55
CA MET A 231 -1.17 -23.94 -17.24
C MET A 231 0.11 -24.55 -17.82
N GLU A 232 0.59 -24.02 -18.93
CA GLU A 232 1.82 -24.47 -19.61
C GLU A 232 3.05 -24.52 -18.67
N ASN A 233 3.17 -23.55 -17.76
CA ASN A 233 4.23 -23.45 -16.77
C ASN A 233 3.78 -23.75 -15.33
N GLY A 234 2.65 -24.44 -15.16
CA GLY A 234 2.00 -24.68 -13.87
C GLY A 234 2.91 -25.30 -12.81
N VAL A 235 3.58 -26.39 -13.18
CA VAL A 235 4.53 -27.09 -12.30
C VAL A 235 5.71 -26.21 -11.90
N GLU A 236 6.18 -25.35 -12.81
CA GLU A 236 7.28 -24.42 -12.54
C GLU A 236 6.85 -23.32 -11.56
N ILE A 237 5.62 -22.80 -11.71
CA ILE A 237 5.03 -21.83 -10.78
C ILE A 237 4.93 -22.45 -9.38
N LEU A 238 4.31 -23.63 -9.28
CA LEU A 238 4.06 -24.31 -8.01
C LEU A 238 5.37 -24.67 -7.29
N SER A 239 6.35 -25.20 -8.02
CA SER A 239 7.68 -25.49 -7.46
C SER A 239 8.46 -24.22 -7.07
N SER A 240 8.30 -23.12 -7.80
CA SER A 240 8.91 -21.84 -7.43
C SER A 240 8.32 -21.30 -6.12
N VAL A 241 7.00 -21.38 -5.96
CA VAL A 241 6.29 -20.96 -4.73
C VAL A 241 6.65 -21.88 -3.56
N ALA A 242 6.63 -23.20 -3.75
CA ALA A 242 7.08 -24.16 -2.73
C ALA A 242 8.54 -23.90 -2.32
N GLY A 243 9.41 -23.66 -3.31
CA GLY A 243 10.80 -23.28 -3.09
C GLY A 243 10.97 -21.97 -2.30
N ALA A 244 10.10 -20.99 -2.50
CA ALA A 244 10.10 -19.74 -1.74
C ALA A 244 9.62 -19.96 -0.28
N ALA A 245 8.64 -20.84 -0.07
CA ALA A 245 8.09 -21.16 1.26
C ALA A 245 9.15 -21.77 2.20
N ILE A 246 10.07 -22.60 1.68
CA ILE A 246 11.19 -23.24 2.43
C ILE A 246 12.07 -22.23 3.20
N ARG A 247 12.04 -20.95 2.84
CA ARG A 247 12.77 -19.91 3.57
C ARG A 247 12.42 -19.89 5.06
N LEU A 248 11.17 -20.16 5.44
CA LEU A 248 10.70 -20.06 6.82
C LEU A 248 10.17 -21.41 7.34
N LYS A 249 10.70 -21.86 8.48
CA LYS A 249 10.27 -23.10 9.17
C LYS A 249 8.75 -23.19 9.32
N LYS A 250 8.12 -22.11 9.83
CA LYS A 250 6.67 -22.03 10.01
C LYS A 250 5.85 -22.31 8.74
N TYR A 251 6.37 -22.00 7.55
CA TYR A 251 5.67 -22.28 6.30
C TYR A 251 5.84 -23.73 5.86
N VAL A 252 7.00 -24.33 6.16
CA VAL A 252 7.23 -25.75 5.92
C VAL A 252 6.33 -26.62 6.81
N GLU A 253 6.19 -26.25 8.08
CA GLU A 253 5.29 -26.91 9.03
C GLU A 253 3.81 -26.71 8.70
N ALA A 254 3.43 -25.53 8.20
CA ALA A 254 2.05 -25.25 7.81
C ALA A 254 1.63 -25.93 6.51
N TYR A 255 2.57 -26.17 5.58
CA TYR A 255 2.30 -26.67 4.24
C TYR A 255 3.21 -27.85 3.81
N PRO A 256 3.39 -28.89 4.63
CA PRO A 256 4.33 -29.97 4.36
C PRO A 256 3.96 -30.76 3.09
N GLU A 257 2.68 -31.06 2.91
CA GLU A 257 2.19 -31.83 1.75
C GLU A 257 2.32 -31.07 0.43
N PHE A 258 2.11 -29.75 0.45
CA PHE A 258 2.33 -28.91 -0.72
C PHE A 258 3.79 -28.93 -1.16
N ILE A 259 4.70 -28.72 -0.20
CA ILE A 259 6.13 -28.74 -0.49
C ILE A 259 6.55 -30.13 -0.96
N ARG A 260 6.00 -31.20 -0.35
CA ARG A 260 6.29 -32.59 -0.72
C ARG A 260 5.99 -32.86 -2.19
N ARG A 261 4.80 -32.47 -2.67
CA ARG A 261 4.38 -32.67 -4.08
C ARG A 261 5.34 -32.05 -5.09
N TYR A 262 5.92 -30.90 -4.76
CA TYR A 262 6.78 -30.16 -5.68
C TYR A 262 8.28 -30.24 -5.35
N ALA A 263 8.67 -30.94 -4.28
CA ALA A 263 10.04 -30.99 -3.77
C ALA A 263 11.07 -31.41 -4.83
N ARG A 264 10.69 -32.33 -5.72
CA ARG A 264 11.51 -32.81 -6.84
C ARG A 264 11.87 -31.71 -7.83
N ASN A 265 11.09 -30.64 -7.94
CA ASN A 265 11.31 -29.60 -8.94
C ASN A 265 11.91 -28.33 -8.32
N ILE A 266 12.27 -28.39 -7.04
CA ILE A 266 12.88 -27.28 -6.31
C ILE A 266 14.38 -27.20 -6.65
N PRO A 267 14.92 -25.99 -6.90
CA PRO A 267 16.36 -25.78 -7.10
C PRO A 267 17.24 -26.34 -5.96
N LYS A 268 18.44 -26.83 -6.30
CA LYS A 268 19.40 -27.48 -5.36
C LYS A 268 19.61 -26.66 -4.08
N ASP A 269 19.83 -25.35 -4.20
CA ASP A 269 20.10 -24.46 -3.07
C ASP A 269 18.94 -24.45 -2.05
N ARG A 270 17.71 -24.45 -2.55
CA ARG A 270 16.49 -24.43 -1.72
C ARG A 270 16.20 -25.81 -1.16
N PHE A 271 16.42 -26.85 -1.95
CA PHE A 271 16.27 -28.23 -1.49
C PHE A 271 17.26 -28.56 -0.37
N LEU A 272 18.51 -28.14 -0.50
CA LEU A 272 19.53 -28.27 0.55
C LEU A 272 19.11 -27.58 1.86
N ARG A 273 18.52 -26.39 1.76
CA ARG A 273 17.96 -25.69 2.93
C ARG A 273 16.84 -26.48 3.60
N LEU A 274 15.93 -27.05 2.81
CA LEU A 274 14.85 -27.90 3.33
C LEU A 274 15.41 -29.13 4.05
N TYR A 275 16.36 -29.83 3.42
CA TYR A 275 17.03 -30.97 4.02
C TYR A 275 17.67 -30.64 5.37
N ARG A 276 18.49 -29.58 5.42
CA ARG A 276 19.12 -29.11 6.67
C ARG A 276 18.09 -28.70 7.73
N MET A 277 16.99 -28.06 7.32
CA MET A 277 15.92 -27.66 8.24
C MET A 277 15.26 -28.87 8.92
N ILE A 278 15.00 -29.94 8.17
CA ILE A 278 14.41 -31.17 8.70
C ILE A 278 15.40 -31.87 9.65
N GLN A 279 16.69 -31.93 9.28
CA GLN A 279 17.75 -32.53 10.11
C GLN A 279 17.98 -31.77 11.43
N GLN A 280 17.87 -30.43 11.41
CA GLN A 280 18.07 -29.60 12.60
C GLN A 280 16.89 -29.65 13.59
N HIS A 281 15.74 -30.15 13.14
CA HIS A 281 14.49 -30.12 13.89
C HIS A 281 13.72 -31.44 13.74
N PRO A 282 14.32 -32.58 14.10
CA PRO A 282 13.70 -33.90 13.94
C PRO A 282 12.40 -34.05 14.76
N GLU A 283 12.24 -33.28 15.82
CA GLU A 283 11.07 -33.28 16.69
C GLU A 283 9.83 -32.60 16.09
N SER A 284 10.01 -31.82 15.03
CA SER A 284 8.91 -31.06 14.42
C SER A 284 8.05 -31.96 13.52
N TYR A 285 6.76 -31.65 13.42
CA TYR A 285 5.84 -32.44 12.59
C TYR A 285 6.02 -32.09 11.10
N TRP A 286 6.75 -32.94 10.38
CA TRP A 286 6.99 -32.79 8.94
C TRP A 286 6.02 -33.59 8.06
N GLY A 287 5.15 -34.41 8.64
CA GLY A 287 4.35 -35.40 7.91
C GLY A 287 5.25 -36.30 7.03
N ASN A 288 4.79 -36.60 5.82
CA ASN A 288 5.54 -37.44 4.86
C ASN A 288 6.65 -36.68 4.11
N LEU A 289 6.86 -35.39 4.41
CA LEU A 289 7.85 -34.57 3.73
C LEU A 289 9.28 -35.03 4.02
N ALA A 290 9.56 -35.43 5.28
CA ALA A 290 10.89 -35.87 5.69
C ALA A 290 11.33 -37.13 4.92
N GLU A 291 10.42 -38.07 4.74
CA GLU A 291 10.66 -39.31 3.98
C GLU A 291 10.92 -39.00 2.50
N GLU A 292 10.07 -38.18 1.86
CA GLU A 292 10.25 -37.80 0.46
C GLU A 292 11.58 -37.06 0.24
N VAL A 293 11.96 -36.16 1.16
CA VAL A 293 13.23 -35.44 1.10
C VAL A 293 14.42 -36.40 1.23
N ALA A 294 14.33 -37.42 2.10
CA ALA A 294 15.37 -38.44 2.22
C ALA A 294 15.51 -39.28 0.95
N VAL A 295 14.39 -39.63 0.31
CA VAL A 295 14.35 -40.33 -0.98
C VAL A 295 14.99 -39.47 -2.07
N ILE A 296 14.58 -38.21 -2.22
CA ILE A 296 15.14 -37.30 -3.24
C ILE A 296 16.65 -37.07 -3.02
N ARG A 297 17.10 -36.94 -1.76
CA ARG A 297 18.53 -36.80 -1.42
C ARG A 297 19.31 -38.02 -1.90
N ARG A 298 18.81 -39.23 -1.62
CA ARG A 298 19.46 -40.47 -2.07
C ARG A 298 19.46 -40.60 -3.59
N GLU A 299 18.37 -40.26 -4.27
CA GLU A 299 18.27 -40.41 -5.72
C GLU A 299 19.11 -39.40 -6.50
N ARG A 300 19.24 -38.15 -6.01
CA ARG A 300 19.82 -37.04 -6.79
C ARG A 300 21.11 -36.45 -6.24
N TYR A 301 21.38 -36.63 -4.96
CA TYR A 301 22.45 -35.92 -4.24
C TYR A 301 23.26 -36.84 -3.32
N GLU A 302 23.24 -38.16 -3.52
CA GLU A 302 23.91 -39.14 -2.65
C GLU A 302 25.41 -38.88 -2.50
N TRP A 303 26.06 -38.45 -3.58
CA TRP A 303 27.50 -38.19 -3.65
C TRP A 303 27.84 -36.69 -3.54
N ASP A 304 26.86 -35.86 -3.21
CA ASP A 304 27.02 -34.41 -3.12
C ASP A 304 27.48 -34.02 -1.72
N SER A 305 28.70 -33.49 -1.60
CA SER A 305 29.31 -33.16 -0.30
C SER A 305 28.57 -32.08 0.49
N ASP A 306 27.68 -31.32 -0.15
CA ASP A 306 26.89 -30.29 0.51
C ASP A 306 25.76 -30.87 1.40
N PHE A 307 25.35 -32.13 1.14
CA PHE A 307 24.18 -32.82 1.71
C PHE A 307 24.49 -33.84 2.80
#